data_AF-A0A4S5E9W6-F1
#
_entry.id   AF-A0A4S5E9W6-F1
#
_cell.length_a   1.000
_cell.length_b   1.000
_cell.length_c   1.000
_cell.angle_alpha   90.00
_cell.angle_beta   90.00
_cell.angle_gamma   90.00
#
_symmetry.space_group_name_H-M   'P 1'
#
loop_
_entity.id
_entity.type
_entity.pdbx_description
1 polymer ?
#
loop_
_entity_poly.entity_id
_entity_poly.type
_entity_poly.pdbx_seq_one_letter_code
_entity_poly.pdbx_strand_id
1 'polypeptide(L)'
;MTVDLTLIVLMAAFLAAGLYLLLERSLTRVLFGLILLGNGVNILILAMSGVGGAAAFYTEGTSGRDYVDSLPQALILTAIVITFAVTSFMLGLIYRSWVLGRKDEVQDDPESLRRETEDDYGHADDADRAADASEFPHPAEVRPLPRARTTPASGSRSASGSTGGQAR
;
A
#
# COMPACT_ATOMS: atom_id res chain seq x y z
N MET A 1 13.53 40.33 -3.28
CA MET A 1 13.30 38.88 -3.48
C MET A 1 13.49 38.59 -4.96
N THR A 2 14.67 38.12 -5.35
CA THR A 2 14.94 37.71 -6.73
C THR A 2 14.55 36.24 -6.85
N VAL A 3 13.46 35.97 -7.58
CA VAL A 3 13.06 34.60 -7.90
C VAL A 3 14.10 34.05 -8.88
N ASP A 4 14.72 32.92 -8.56
CA ASP A 4 15.69 32.29 -9.44
C ASP A 4 14.95 31.55 -10.57
N LEU A 5 14.78 32.26 -11.69
CA LEU A 5 14.11 31.74 -12.88
C LEU A 5 14.80 30.48 -13.42
N THR A 6 16.11 30.36 -13.25
CA THR A 6 16.90 29.22 -13.70
C THR A 6 16.47 27.95 -12.98
N LEU A 7 16.33 28.02 -11.66
CA LEU A 7 15.88 26.88 -10.84
C LEU A 7 14.45 26.46 -11.22
N ILE A 8 13.56 27.43 -11.46
CA ILE A 8 12.17 27.14 -11.85
C ILE A 8 12.11 26.45 -13.21
N VAL A 9 12.83 26.96 -14.20
CA VAL A 9 12.85 26.36 -15.55
C VAL A 9 13.45 24.95 -15.50
N LEU A 10 14.53 24.75 -14.73
CA LEU A 10 15.16 23.44 -14.58
C LEU A 10 14.23 22.44 -13.89
N MET A 11 13.57 22.86 -12.80
CA MET A 11 12.57 22.07 -12.09
C MET A 11 11.39 21.69 -13.00
N ALA A 12 10.85 22.63 -13.76
CA ALA A 12 9.76 22.38 -14.69
C ALA A 12 10.17 21.39 -15.79
N ALA A 13 11.37 21.55 -16.36
CA ALA A 13 11.90 20.63 -17.36
C ALA A 13 12.07 19.21 -16.81
N PHE A 14 12.59 19.07 -15.59
CA PHE A 14 12.79 17.77 -14.93
C PHE A 14 11.47 17.08 -14.61
N LEU A 15 10.47 17.82 -14.11
CA LEU A 15 9.14 17.27 -13.88
C LEU A 15 8.46 16.90 -15.20
N ALA A 16 8.50 17.75 -16.22
CA ALA A 16 7.87 17.47 -17.52
C ALA A 16 8.48 16.22 -18.18
N ALA A 17 9.81 16.15 -18.26
CA ALA A 17 10.50 14.98 -18.81
C ALA A 17 10.33 13.73 -17.93
N GLY A 18 10.35 13.87 -16.60
CA GLY A 18 10.12 12.77 -15.67
C GLY A 18 8.72 12.18 -15.79
N LEU A 19 7.67 13.03 -15.83
CA LEU A 19 6.29 12.59 -16.06
C LEU A 19 6.13 11.95 -17.44
N TYR A 20 6.74 12.53 -18.48
CA TYR A 20 6.69 11.96 -19.83
C TYR A 20 7.27 10.54 -19.87
N LEU A 21 8.44 10.32 -19.27
CA LEU A 21 9.07 9.01 -19.21
C LEU A 21 8.27 8.00 -18.35
N LEU A 22 7.56 8.48 -17.33
CA LEU A 22 6.70 7.63 -16.48
C LEU A 22 5.51 7.05 -17.25
N LEU A 23 5.07 7.72 -18.32
CA LEU A 23 3.97 7.27 -19.18
C LEU A 23 4.40 6.24 -20.23
N GLU A 24 5.70 5.93 -20.33
CA GLU A 24 6.17 4.97 -21.31
C GLU A 24 6.07 3.52 -20.81
N ARG A 25 5.96 2.58 -21.75
CA ARG A 25 5.81 1.15 -21.46
C ARG A 25 7.07 0.44 -20.98
N SER A 26 8.25 1.00 -21.25
CA SER A 26 9.53 0.37 -20.89
C SER A 26 9.86 0.65 -19.42
N LEU A 27 10.09 -0.41 -18.65
CA LEU A 27 10.46 -0.30 -17.23
C LEU A 27 11.76 0.48 -17.03
N THR A 28 12.73 0.31 -17.94
CA THR A 28 13.96 1.10 -17.94
C THR A 28 13.69 2.59 -18.13
N ARG A 29 12.73 2.96 -18.98
CA ARG A 29 12.37 4.37 -19.18
C ARG A 29 11.59 4.94 -17.99
N VAL A 30 10.70 4.15 -17.39
CA VAL A 30 10.02 4.46 -16.12
C VAL A 30 11.05 4.70 -15.00
N LEU A 31 12.09 3.87 -14.90
CA LEU A 31 13.19 4.06 -13.95
C LEU A 31 13.88 5.42 -14.12
N PHE A 32 14.25 5.79 -15.34
CA PHE A 32 14.83 7.10 -15.61
C PHE A 32 13.84 8.23 -15.30
N GLY A 33 12.55 8.03 -15.59
CA GLY A 33 11.48 8.96 -15.23
C GLY A 33 11.42 9.22 -13.73
N LEU A 34 11.45 8.17 -12.90
CA LEU A 34 11.47 8.29 -11.43
C LEU A 34 12.71 9.03 -10.92
N ILE A 35 13.89 8.76 -11.50
CA ILE A 35 15.13 9.46 -11.14
C ILE A 35 15.00 10.95 -11.48
N LEU A 36 14.55 11.29 -12.69
CA LEU A 36 14.36 12.68 -13.11
C LEU A 36 13.33 13.40 -12.24
N LEU A 37 12.21 12.75 -11.95
CA LEU A 37 11.14 13.26 -11.10
C LEU A 37 11.64 13.57 -9.69
N GLY A 38 12.38 12.64 -9.07
CA GLY A 38 12.96 12.83 -7.74
C GLY A 38 13.93 14.02 -7.69
N ASN A 39 14.76 14.19 -8.73
CA ASN A 39 15.63 15.36 -8.84
C ASN A 39 14.83 16.66 -9.04
N GLY A 40 13.77 16.65 -9.85
CA GLY A 40 12.88 17.80 -10.05
C GLY A 40 12.19 18.23 -8.75
N VAL A 41 11.71 17.29 -7.94
CA VAL A 41 11.12 17.56 -6.63
C VAL A 41 12.16 18.11 -5.64
N ASN A 42 13.40 17.62 -5.67
CA ASN A 42 14.47 18.19 -4.83
C ASN A 42 14.77 19.65 -5.18
N ILE A 43 14.77 19.99 -6.47
CA ILE A 43 14.93 21.38 -6.92
C ILE A 43 13.71 22.22 -6.51
N LEU A 44 12.50 21.67 -6.56
CA LEU A 44 11.29 22.36 -6.08
C LEU A 44 11.41 22.72 -4.60
N ILE A 45 11.80 21.77 -3.75
CA ILE A 45 12.01 22.02 -2.30
C ILE A 45 13.08 23.11 -2.09
N LEU A 46 14.18 23.04 -2.84
CA LEU A 46 15.25 24.03 -2.77
C LEU A 46 14.76 25.44 -3.19
N ALA A 47 13.98 25.53 -4.27
CA ALA A 47 13.42 26.79 -4.75
C ALA A 47 12.45 27.43 -3.73
N MET A 48 11.77 26.62 -2.91
CA MET A 48 10.91 27.09 -1.82
C MET A 48 11.68 27.50 -0.55
N SER A 49 12.97 27.13 -0.42
CA SER A 49 13.79 27.34 0.79
C SER A 49 14.18 28.80 1.04
N GLY A 50 13.91 29.73 0.11
CA GLY A 50 14.18 31.16 0.30
C GLY A 50 15.62 31.59 -0.01
N VAL A 51 16.04 32.71 0.57
CA VAL A 51 17.33 33.36 0.25
C VAL A 51 18.53 32.56 0.77
N GLY A 52 19.57 32.48 -0.05
CA GLY A 52 20.84 31.86 0.32
C GLY A 52 21.55 32.63 1.44
N GLY A 53 22.19 31.87 2.34
CA GLY A 53 22.93 32.36 3.49
C GLY A 53 24.12 31.44 3.80
N ALA A 54 24.72 31.61 4.98
CA ALA A 54 25.75 30.71 5.49
C ALA A 54 25.19 29.30 5.68
N ALA A 55 26.00 28.27 5.39
CA ALA A 55 25.62 26.89 5.61
C ALA A 55 25.19 26.66 7.06
N ALA A 56 24.21 25.78 7.30
CA ALA A 56 23.61 25.52 8.60
C ALA A 56 24.54 24.71 9.55
N PHE A 57 25.78 25.17 9.69
CA PHE A 57 26.79 24.67 10.59
C PHE A 57 27.25 25.79 11.51
N TYR A 58 27.35 25.50 12.80
CA TYR A 58 27.75 26.50 13.78
C TYR A 58 29.13 27.09 13.43
N THR A 59 29.14 28.40 13.21
CA THR A 59 30.34 29.20 12.96
C THR A 59 30.37 30.35 13.96
N GLU A 60 31.46 30.47 14.71
CA GLU A 60 31.65 31.57 15.65
C GLU A 60 31.56 32.93 14.94
N GLY A 61 30.84 33.89 15.53
CA GLY A 61 30.69 35.24 14.97
C GLY A 61 29.61 35.42 13.89
N THR A 62 28.91 34.37 13.48
CA THR A 62 27.79 34.46 12.50
C THR A 62 26.46 34.67 13.22
N SER A 63 25.63 35.64 12.76
CA SER A 63 24.31 35.85 13.35
C SER A 63 23.38 34.69 13.02
N GLY A 64 22.48 34.33 13.94
CA GLY A 64 21.47 33.29 13.71
C GLY A 64 20.58 33.53 12.46
N ARG A 65 20.46 34.79 12.03
CA ARG A 65 19.70 35.20 10.83
C ARG A 65 20.45 35.03 9.51
N ASP A 66 21.76 34.79 9.56
CA ASP A 66 22.59 34.65 8.37
C ASP A 66 22.63 33.19 7.88
N TYR A 67 22.11 32.24 8.68
CA TYR A 67 22.03 30.84 8.31
C TYR A 67 20.87 30.54 7.37
N VAL A 68 21.10 29.61 6.45
CA VAL A 68 20.05 28.99 5.64
C VAL A 68 19.12 28.12 6.48
N ASP A 69 17.87 27.98 6.04
CA ASP A 69 16.91 27.07 6.67
C ASP A 69 17.36 25.61 6.53
N SER A 70 17.51 24.92 7.67
CA SER A 70 17.90 23.51 7.73
C SER A 70 16.75 22.56 7.39
N LEU A 71 15.49 23.00 7.51
CA LEU A 71 14.33 22.14 7.32
C LEU A 71 14.24 21.63 5.86
N PRO A 72 14.30 22.48 4.81
CA PRO A 72 14.30 22.01 3.43
C PRO A 72 15.46 21.05 3.13
N GLN A 73 16.63 21.25 3.75
CA GLN A 73 17.80 20.39 3.56
C GLN A 73 17.58 18.98 4.12
N ALA A 74 17.01 18.87 5.31
CA ALA A 74 16.66 17.58 5.92
C ALA A 74 15.59 16.84 5.08
N LEU A 75 14.63 17.56 4.51
CA LEU A 75 13.63 16.99 3.61
C LEU A 75 14.26 16.43 2.32
N ILE A 76 15.20 17.17 1.72
CA ILE A 76 15.92 16.72 0.51
C ILE A 76 16.74 15.46 0.81
N LEU A 77 17.46 15.39 1.94
CA LEU A 77 18.21 14.20 2.33
C LEU A 77 17.31 12.97 2.44
N THR A 78 16.14 13.13 3.05
CA THR A 78 15.15 12.05 3.18
C THR A 78 14.61 11.63 1.80
N ALA A 79 14.28 12.60 0.94
CA ALA A 79 13.80 12.35 -0.40
C ALA A 79 14.82 11.59 -1.26
N ILE A 80 16.11 11.90 -1.13
CA ILE A 80 17.19 11.18 -1.84
C ILE A 80 17.23 9.71 -1.43
N VAL A 81 17.13 9.41 -0.14
CA VAL A 81 17.16 8.03 0.37
C VAL A 81 15.94 7.23 -0.11
N ILE A 82 14.75 7.83 -0.06
CA ILE A 82 13.52 7.21 -0.58
C ILE A 82 13.65 6.94 -2.08
N THR A 83 14.12 7.93 -2.85
CA THR A 83 14.33 7.79 -4.29
C THR A 83 15.32 6.68 -4.60
N PHE A 84 16.43 6.60 -3.84
CA PHE A 84 17.40 5.52 -3.99
C PHE A 84 16.81 4.15 -3.68
N ALA A 85 16.02 4.02 -2.61
CA ALA A 85 15.35 2.77 -2.26
C ALA A 85 14.38 2.30 -3.34
N VAL A 86 13.54 3.21 -3.85
CA VAL A 86 12.59 2.93 -4.95
C VAL A 86 13.34 2.60 -6.24
N THR A 87 14.41 3.31 -6.57
CA THR A 87 15.25 3.08 -7.75
C THR A 87 15.92 1.70 -7.69
N SER A 88 16.48 1.34 -6.53
CA SER A 88 17.10 0.02 -6.31
C SER A 88 16.05 -1.11 -6.42
N PHE A 89 14.87 -0.91 -5.83
CA PHE A 89 13.77 -1.85 -5.95
C PHE A 89 13.31 -2.03 -7.41
N MET A 90 13.11 -0.93 -8.14
CA MET A 90 12.73 -0.94 -9.55
C MET A 90 13.82 -1.61 -10.41
N LEU A 91 15.09 -1.33 -10.14
CA LEU A 91 16.21 -1.99 -10.82
C LEU A 91 16.22 -3.50 -10.58
N GLY A 92 15.88 -3.94 -9.36
CA GLY A 92 15.68 -5.36 -9.04
C GLY A 92 14.52 -5.99 -9.83
N LEU A 93 13.41 -5.27 -10.02
CA LEU A 93 12.29 -5.72 -10.86
C LEU A 93 12.67 -5.81 -12.33
N ILE A 94 13.38 -4.81 -12.85
CA ILE A 94 13.89 -4.81 -14.24
C ILE A 94 14.82 -6.01 -14.45
N TYR A 95 15.76 -6.23 -13.53
CA TYR A 95 16.65 -7.38 -13.58
C TYR A 95 15.87 -8.70 -13.58
N ARG A 96 14.89 -8.84 -12.68
CA ARG A 96 14.05 -10.04 -12.61
C ARG A 96 13.22 -10.23 -13.88
N SER A 97 12.63 -9.17 -14.43
CA SER A 97 11.88 -9.21 -15.69
C SER A 97 12.77 -9.65 -16.85
N TRP A 98 14.00 -9.13 -16.91
CA TRP A 98 14.96 -9.49 -17.94
C TRP A 98 15.38 -10.97 -17.85
N VAL A 99 15.64 -11.47 -16.64
CA VAL A 99 16.01 -12.88 -16.42
C VAL A 99 14.86 -13.84 -16.79
N LEU A 100 13.61 -13.52 -16.44
CA LEU A 100 12.46 -14.41 -16.68
C LEU A 100 11.89 -14.30 -18.10
N GLY A 101 11.74 -13.08 -18.61
CA GLY A 101 11.00 -12.81 -19.84
C GLY A 101 11.84 -12.28 -20.99
N ARG A 102 13.09 -11.87 -20.75
CA ARG A 102 13.95 -11.14 -21.71
C ARG A 102 13.25 -9.94 -22.38
N LYS A 103 12.30 -9.34 -21.67
CA LYS A 103 11.48 -8.20 -22.12
C LYS A 103 11.52 -7.12 -21.04
N ASP A 104 11.64 -5.88 -21.49
CA ASP A 104 11.64 -4.69 -20.63
C ASP A 104 10.32 -3.90 -20.73
N GLU A 105 9.43 -4.30 -21.63
CA GLU A 105 8.13 -3.66 -21.85
C GLU A 105 7.03 -4.33 -21.01
N VAL A 106 6.18 -3.50 -20.40
CA VAL A 106 4.95 -3.94 -19.75
C VAL A 106 3.98 -4.43 -20.82
N GLN A 107 3.52 -5.68 -20.67
CA GLN A 107 2.60 -6.33 -21.61
C GLN A 107 1.15 -6.07 -21.22
N ASP A 108 0.29 -6.02 -22.23
CA ASP A 108 -1.16 -5.99 -22.03
C ASP A 108 -1.66 -7.37 -21.63
N ASP A 109 -2.52 -7.42 -20.63
CA ASP A 109 -3.21 -8.64 -20.26
C ASP A 109 -4.28 -8.95 -21.33
N PRO A 110 -4.24 -10.12 -22.00
CA PRO A 110 -5.27 -10.50 -22.98
C PRO A 110 -6.67 -10.56 -22.38
N GLU A 111 -6.82 -10.78 -21.07
CA GLU A 111 -8.11 -10.73 -20.38
C GLU A 111 -8.68 -9.30 -20.35
N SER A 112 -7.82 -8.28 -20.20
CA SER A 112 -8.23 -6.87 -20.26
C SER A 112 -8.78 -6.50 -21.63
N LEU A 113 -8.14 -6.98 -22.71
CA LEU A 113 -8.61 -6.75 -24.08
C LEU A 113 -9.93 -7.45 -24.39
N ARG A 114 -10.19 -8.61 -23.78
CA ARG A 114 -11.46 -9.33 -23.94
C ARG A 114 -12.61 -8.56 -23.29
N ARG A 115 -12.43 -8.03 -22.08
CA ARG A 115 -13.44 -7.19 -21.40
C ARG A 115 -13.70 -5.85 -22.10
N GLU A 116 -12.73 -5.29 -22.82
CA GLU A 116 -13.00 -4.08 -23.62
C GLU A 116 -13.83 -4.37 -24.87
N THR A 117 -13.75 -5.59 -25.39
CA THR A 117 -14.54 -6.01 -26.57
C THR A 117 -15.93 -6.50 -26.16
N GLU A 118 -16.02 -7.09 -24.98
CA GLU A 118 -17.24 -7.55 -24.35
C GLU A 118 -17.73 -6.42 -23.43
N ASP A 119 -18.55 -5.50 -23.97
CA ASP A 119 -19.27 -4.41 -23.26
C ASP A 119 -20.23 -4.96 -22.16
N ASP A 120 -19.82 -5.98 -21.42
CA ASP A 120 -20.47 -6.50 -20.22
C ASP A 120 -19.94 -5.70 -19.01
N TYR A 121 -20.07 -4.37 -19.08
CA TYR A 121 -20.55 -3.70 -17.88
C TYR A 121 -21.96 -4.21 -17.69
N GLY A 122 -22.07 -5.39 -17.07
CA GLY A 122 -23.34 -5.87 -16.57
C GLY A 122 -23.93 -4.69 -15.83
N HIS A 123 -24.97 -4.10 -16.41
CA HIS A 123 -26.01 -3.50 -15.61
C HIS A 123 -26.23 -4.60 -14.58
N ALA A 124 -25.81 -4.35 -13.34
CA ALA A 124 -26.33 -5.14 -12.25
C ALA A 124 -27.81 -4.89 -12.42
N ASP A 125 -28.46 -5.81 -13.11
CA ASP A 125 -29.89 -5.89 -13.16
C ASP A 125 -30.13 -6.11 -11.68
N ASP A 126 -30.47 -5.03 -10.98
CA ASP A 126 -31.27 -5.02 -9.77
C ASP A 126 -32.63 -5.60 -10.17
N ALA A 127 -32.63 -6.73 -10.89
CA ALA A 127 -33.73 -7.61 -11.17
C ALA A 127 -34.10 -8.12 -9.79
N ASP A 128 -35.02 -7.35 -9.20
CA ASP A 128 -35.92 -7.73 -8.16
C ASP A 128 -35.36 -8.90 -7.36
N ARG A 129 -34.49 -8.60 -6.39
CA ARG A 129 -34.42 -9.48 -5.22
C ARG A 129 -35.84 -9.53 -4.72
N ALA A 130 -36.60 -10.53 -5.15
CA ALA A 130 -37.85 -10.91 -4.54
C ALA A 130 -37.51 -10.93 -3.07
N ALA A 131 -38.06 -9.98 -2.32
CA ALA A 131 -37.86 -9.91 -0.89
C ALA A 131 -38.24 -11.30 -0.40
N ASP A 132 -37.23 -12.11 -0.06
CA ASP A 132 -37.44 -13.44 0.44
C ASP A 132 -38.04 -13.28 1.82
N ALA A 133 -39.35 -13.09 1.85
CA ALA A 133 -40.15 -12.97 3.06
C ALA A 133 -40.27 -14.31 3.79
N SER A 134 -39.50 -15.33 3.39
CA SER A 134 -39.52 -16.66 3.99
C SER A 134 -38.51 -16.88 5.12
N GLU A 135 -37.80 -15.82 5.57
CA GLU A 135 -36.97 -15.89 6.79
C GLU A 135 -37.78 -16.16 8.09
N PHE A 136 -39.11 -16.24 8.00
CA PHE A 136 -39.95 -16.82 9.05
C PHE A 136 -40.56 -18.16 8.60
N PRO A 137 -40.21 -19.28 9.25
CA PRO A 137 -40.78 -20.59 8.92
C PRO A 137 -42.31 -20.59 9.04
N HIS A 138 -43.01 -21.10 8.03
CA HIS A 138 -44.46 -21.24 8.07
C HIS A 138 -44.85 -22.22 9.20
N PRO A 139 -45.87 -21.93 10.04
CA PRO A 139 -46.23 -22.74 11.21
C PRO A 139 -46.55 -24.22 10.93
N ALA A 140 -46.79 -24.57 9.67
CA ALA A 140 -47.12 -25.93 9.23
C ALA A 140 -45.88 -26.83 9.02
N GLU A 141 -44.68 -26.25 8.90
CA GLU A 141 -43.42 -26.98 8.67
C GLU A 141 -42.57 -27.15 9.94
N VAL A 142 -43.11 -26.77 11.10
CA VAL A 142 -42.43 -27.02 12.38
C VAL A 142 -42.42 -28.52 12.65
N ARG A 143 -41.36 -29.19 12.20
CA ARG A 143 -41.07 -30.58 12.55
C ARG A 143 -41.03 -30.67 14.07
N PRO A 144 -41.81 -31.57 14.71
CA PRO A 144 -41.78 -31.69 16.16
C PRO A 144 -40.33 -31.99 16.57
N LEU A 145 -39.76 -31.11 17.40
CA LEU A 145 -38.45 -31.36 17.99
C LEU A 145 -38.50 -32.73 18.69
N PRO A 146 -37.48 -33.59 18.52
CA PRO A 146 -37.46 -34.88 19.21
C PRO A 146 -37.57 -34.60 20.70
N ARG A 147 -38.62 -35.12 21.35
CA ARG A 147 -38.76 -34.99 22.80
C ARG A 147 -37.46 -35.47 23.43
N ALA A 148 -36.75 -34.56 24.10
CA ALA A 148 -35.57 -34.90 24.88
C ALA A 148 -35.97 -36.07 25.77
N ARG A 149 -35.35 -37.22 25.51
CA ARG A 149 -35.58 -38.46 26.23
C ARG A 149 -35.19 -38.15 27.67
N THR A 150 -36.17 -37.94 28.55
CA THR A 150 -35.92 -37.75 29.98
C THR A 150 -35.30 -39.04 30.48
N THR A 151 -33.98 -39.03 30.68
CA THR A 151 -33.26 -40.13 31.31
C THR A 151 -33.85 -40.29 32.72
N PRO A 152 -34.40 -41.45 33.10
CA PRO A 152 -34.86 -41.63 34.45
C PRO A 152 -33.65 -41.59 35.39
N ALA A 153 -33.72 -40.71 36.39
CA ALA A 153 -32.77 -40.66 37.47
C ALA A 153 -32.76 -42.01 38.21
N SER A 154 -31.70 -42.81 37.99
CA SER A 154 -31.40 -43.97 38.83
C SER A 154 -30.49 -43.51 39.97
N GLY A 155 -31.12 -43.30 41.12
CA GLY A 155 -30.44 -43.15 42.40
C GLY A 155 -29.92 -44.50 42.93
N SER A 156 -28.79 -44.37 43.63
CA SER A 156 -28.31 -45.13 44.80
C SER A 156 -28.23 -46.66 44.77
N ARG A 157 -26.99 -47.15 44.97
CA ARG A 157 -26.55 -48.18 45.96
C ARG A 157 -25.03 -48.31 45.82
N SER A 158 -24.23 -47.82 46.79
CA SER A 158 -23.88 -48.48 48.05
C SER A 158 -23.29 -49.89 47.87
N ALA A 159 -21.96 -49.96 47.90
CA ALA A 159 -21.18 -51.09 48.40
C ALA A 159 -19.76 -50.53 48.68
N SER A 160 -19.50 -50.13 49.93
CA SER A 160 -18.85 -50.99 50.92
C SER A 160 -17.33 -51.04 50.73
N GLY A 161 -16.67 -49.98 51.21
CA GLY A 161 -15.25 -49.98 51.48
C GLY A 161 -14.91 -50.95 52.60
N SER A 162 -14.01 -51.88 52.30
CA SER A 162 -13.40 -52.81 53.24
C SER A 162 -12.40 -52.07 54.12
N THR A 163 -12.74 -52.04 55.41
CA THR A 163 -12.01 -51.83 56.65
C THR A 163 -10.49 -52.04 56.59
N GLY A 164 -9.75 -51.12 57.22
CA GLY A 164 -8.36 -51.33 57.60
C GLY A 164 -8.19 -52.04 58.95
N GLY A 165 -7.01 -52.62 59.16
CA GLY A 165 -6.41 -52.75 60.50
C GLY A 165 -5.96 -54.15 60.94
N GLN A 166 -4.68 -54.18 61.37
CA GLN A 166 -4.00 -55.16 62.25
C GLN A 166 -3.48 -56.44 61.56
N ALA A 167 -2.31 -57.01 61.87
CA ALA A 167 -1.43 -56.89 63.02
C ALA A 167 0.02 -57.35 62.69
N ARG A 168 0.98 -56.83 63.47
CA ARG A 168 2.28 -57.42 63.89
C ARG A 168 3.37 -57.71 62.85
#